data_AF-A0A6G2DPG1-F1
#
_entry.id   AF-A0A6G2DPG1-F1
#
_cell.length_a   1.000
_cell.length_b   1.000
_cell.length_c   1.000
_cell.angle_alpha   90.00
_cell.angle_beta   90.00
_cell.angle_gamma   90.00
#
_symmetry.space_group_name_H-M   'P 1'
#
loop_
_entity.id
_entity.type
_entity.pdbx_description
1 polymer ?
#
loop_
_entity_poly.entity_id
_entity_poly.type
_entity_poly.pdbx_seq_one_letter_code
_entity_poly.pdbx_strand_id
1 'polypeptide(L)' 'MSLLLRRHYIQEEQVSQYSDLENKTLEELKDLAKEAGVAGAYKLTKAEIVEVLEELKSEI' A
#
# COMPACT_ATOMS: atom_id res chain seq x y z
N MET A 1 -0.19 42.41 -17.46
CA MET A 1 -1.46 41.83 -16.95
C MET A 1 -1.31 40.32 -16.90
N SER A 2 -1.39 39.76 -15.70
CA SER A 2 -1.09 38.36 -15.40
C SER A 2 -2.08 37.42 -16.07
N LEU A 3 -1.57 36.51 -16.90
CA LEU A 3 -2.30 35.33 -17.35
C LEU A 3 -2.52 34.44 -16.12
N LEU A 4 -3.77 34.12 -15.82
CA LEU A 4 -4.13 33.16 -14.79
C LEU A 4 -3.60 31.79 -15.21
N LEU A 5 -2.39 31.44 -14.76
CA LEU A 5 -1.93 30.05 -14.77
C LEU A 5 -2.73 29.28 -13.72
N ARG A 6 -3.98 28.95 -14.06
CA ARG A 6 -4.76 27.92 -13.37
C ARG A 6 -4.34 26.56 -13.94
N ARG A 7 -3.10 26.21 -13.63
CA ARG A 7 -2.43 24.92 -13.89
C ARG A 7 -1.45 24.85 -12.72
N HIS A 8 -1.58 23.98 -11.73
CA HIS A 8 -1.90 22.58 -11.77
C HIS A 8 -2.63 22.19 -10.47
N TYR A 9 -3.91 21.90 -10.55
CA TYR A 9 -4.54 20.95 -9.63
C TYR A 9 -4.77 19.70 -10.46
N ILE A 10 -4.64 18.52 -9.86
CA ILE A 10 -4.73 17.19 -10.46
C ILE A 10 -3.34 16.62 -10.83
N GLN A 11 -2.75 15.89 -9.89
CA GLN A 11 -2.35 14.49 -10.10
C GLN A 11 -1.79 13.77 -8.84
N GLU A 12 -2.16 14.13 -7.60
CA GLU A 12 -1.78 13.33 -6.42
C GLU A 12 -2.89 12.36 -5.94
N GLU A 13 -4.08 12.39 -6.54
CA GLU A 13 -5.25 11.66 -6.01
C GLU A 13 -5.60 10.37 -6.77
N GLN A 14 -4.80 9.96 -7.77
CA GLN A 14 -5.16 8.88 -8.70
C GLN A 14 -4.03 7.89 -8.99
N VAL A 15 -2.97 7.83 -8.17
CA VAL A 15 -2.09 6.65 -8.16
C VAL A 15 -2.71 5.62 -7.23
N SER A 16 -3.75 4.99 -7.77
CA SER A 16 -3.97 3.55 -7.67
C SER A 16 -3.81 2.95 -6.27
N GLN A 17 -4.96 2.79 -5.63
CA GLN A 17 -5.32 1.93 -4.50
C GLN A 17 -4.78 0.46 -4.54
N TYR A 18 -3.89 0.13 -5.48
CA TYR A 18 -3.35 -1.21 -5.76
C TYR A 18 -1.88 -1.40 -5.41
N SER A 19 -1.20 -0.46 -4.72
CA SER A 19 0.24 -0.63 -4.48
C SER A 19 0.78 -0.04 -3.18
N ASP A 20 -0.07 0.27 -2.20
CA ASP A 20 0.42 0.66 -0.88
C ASP A 20 1.31 -0.42 -0.25
N LEU A 21 1.03 -1.70 -0.53
CA LEU A 21 1.80 -2.82 -0.01
C LEU A 21 3.08 -3.08 -0.82
N GLU A 22 3.02 -3.01 -2.15
CA GLU A 22 4.21 -3.23 -2.99
C GLU A 22 5.30 -2.18 -2.77
N ASN A 23 4.92 -0.94 -2.48
CA ASN A 23 5.87 0.14 -2.20
C ASN A 23 6.42 0.13 -0.77
N LYS A 24 5.84 -0.67 0.13
CA LYS A 24 6.32 -0.82 1.50
C LYS A 24 7.55 -1.71 1.58
N THR A 25 8.38 -1.44 2.59
CA THR A 25 9.51 -2.29 2.93
C THR A 25 9.03 -3.62 3.53
N LEU A 26 9.90 -4.63 3.51
CA LEU A 26 9.58 -5.93 4.12
C LEU A 26 9.30 -5.83 5.62
N GLU A 27 9.95 -4.89 6.32
CA GLU A 27 9.70 -4.64 7.74
C GLU A 27 8.31 -4.06 7.96
N GLU A 28 7.94 -3.00 7.23
CA GLU A 28 6.59 -2.43 7.30
C GLU A 28 5.50 -3.44 6.96
N LEU A 29 5.74 -4.32 5.99
CA LEU A 29 4.81 -5.40 5.64
C LEU A 29 4.67 -6.42 6.76
N LYS A 30 5.76 -6.77 7.46
CA LYS A 30 5.71 -7.66 8.62
C LYS A 30 4.96 -7.03 9.79
N ASP A 31 5.16 -5.73 10.01
CA ASP A 31 4.44 -4.99 11.05
C ASP A 31 2.94 -4.94 10.74
N LEU A 32 2.56 -4.60 9.51
CA LEU A 32 1.15 -4.63 9.07
C LEU A 32 0.54 -6.03 9.19
N ALA A 33 1.27 -7.07 8.79
CA ALA A 33 0.83 -8.46 8.93
C ALA A 33 0.61 -8.84 10.39
N LYS A 34 1.47 -8.37 11.30
CA LYS A 34 1.33 -8.58 12.73
C LYS A 34 0.12 -7.82 13.30
N GLU A 35 -0.10 -6.57 12.88
CA GLU A 35 -1.28 -5.78 13.24
C GLU A 35 -2.58 -6.43 12.74
N ALA A 36 -2.54 -7.03 11.55
CA ALA A 36 -3.64 -7.79 10.98
C ALA A 36 -3.84 -9.20 11.60
N GLY A 37 -2.97 -9.62 12.53
CA GLY A 37 -3.08 -10.91 13.21
C GLY A 37 -2.47 -12.10 12.45
N VAL A 38 -1.70 -11.87 11.39
CA VAL A 38 -1.01 -12.90 10.60
C VAL A 38 0.17 -13.47 11.40
N ALA A 39 -0.05 -14.62 12.01
CA ALA A 39 1.01 -15.35 12.71
C ALA A 39 2.02 -15.95 11.72
N GLY A 40 3.32 -15.74 11.97
CA GLY A 40 4.38 -16.31 11.14
C GLY A 40 4.84 -15.44 9.96
N ALA A 41 4.34 -14.21 9.84
CA ALA A 41 4.76 -13.26 8.79
C ALA A 41 6.28 -13.05 8.70
N TYR A 42 7.02 -13.23 9.80
CA TYR A 42 8.49 -13.13 9.80
C TYR A 42 9.19 -14.20 8.95
N LYS A 43 8.53 -15.35 8.71
CA LYS A 43 9.03 -16.45 7.86
C LYS A 43 8.60 -16.32 6.40
N LEU A 44 7.64 -15.44 6.12
CA LEU A 44 7.10 -15.24 4.78
C LEU A 44 7.98 -14.29 3.97
N THR A 45 7.97 -14.49 2.66
CA THR A 45 8.60 -13.58 1.69
C THR A 45 7.76 -12.33 1.49
N LYS A 46 8.35 -11.29 0.88
CA LYS A 46 7.63 -10.05 0.58
C LYS A 46 6.34 -10.31 -0.21
N ALA A 47 6.41 -11.17 -1.24
CA ALA A 47 5.26 -11.52 -2.08
C ALA A 47 4.16 -12.20 -1.25
N GLU A 48 4.50 -13.21 -0.47
CA GLU A 48 3.53 -13.93 0.37
C GLU A 48 2.86 -13.01 1.40
N ILE A 49 3.59 -12.08 2.00
CA ILE A 49 3.00 -11.12 2.95
C ILE A 49 2.04 -10.17 2.24
N VAL A 50 2.40 -9.70 1.03
CA VAL A 50 1.51 -8.85 0.23
C VAL A 50 0.24 -9.60 -0.13
N GLU A 51 0.35 -10.83 -0.65
CA GLU A 51 -0.81 -11.66 -1.02
C GLU A 51 -1.76 -11.85 0.17
N VAL A 52 -1.25 -12.26 1.34
CA VAL A 52 -2.08 -12.46 2.54
C VAL A 52 -2.74 -11.15 2.99
N LEU A 53 -2.01 -10.03 2.96
CA LEU A 53 -2.55 -8.73 3.33
C LEU A 53 -3.59 -8.22 2.32
N GLU A 54 -3.45 -8.54 1.04
CA GLU A 54 -4.43 -8.23 0.00
C GLU A 54 -5.69 -9.08 0.13
N GLU A 55 -5.55 -10.39 0.39
CA GLU A 55 -6.68 -11.28 0.67
C GLU A 55 -7.48 -10.78 1.89
N LEU A 56 -6.80 -10.44 2.99
CA LEU A 56 -7.44 -9.89 4.18
C LEU A 56 -8.17 -8.56 3.94
N LYS A 57 -7.64 -7.70 3.05
CA LYS A 57 -8.30 -6.46 2.67
C LYS A 57 -9.52 -6.69 1.78
N SER A 58 -9.52 -7.75 0.98
CA SER A 58 -10.63 -8.07 0.06
C SER A 58 -11.80 -8.77 0.75
N GLU A 59 -11.59 -9.37 1.93
CA GLU A 59 -12.63 -10.06 2.72
C GLU A 59 -13.41 -9.14 3.67
N ILE A 60 -13.03 -7.86 3.79
CA ILE A 60 -13.68 -6.82 4.63
C ILE A 60 -14.51 -5.88 3.76
#